data_AF-A0A5C5WUG0-F1
#
_entry.id   AF-A0A5C5WUG0-F1
#
_cell.length_a   1.000
_cell.length_b   1.000
_cell.length_c   1.000
_cell.angle_alpha   90.00
_cell.angle_beta   90.00
_cell.angle_gamma   90.00
#
_symmetry.space_group_name_H-M   'P 1'
#
loop_
_entity.id
_entity.type
_entity.pdbx_description
1 polymer ?
#
loop_
_entity_poly.entity_id
_entity_poly.type
_entity_poly.pdbx_seq_one_letter_code
_entity_poly.pdbx_strand_id
1 'polypeptide(L)'
;MIQTSNAIEKEVSSSTLAKVPATLADASVSPNHQPDCENDHSTLLNADAIMVCLEGRRFVVVRTDEPSELHFADETERDLRELRRGDAVIYRGKPTTVRAVGVYF
;
A
#
# COMPACT_ATOMS: atom_id res chain seq x y z
N MET A 1 -18.73 38.30 12.22
CA MET A 1 -19.47 37.21 12.89
C MET A 1 -20.65 36.88 12.00
N ILE A 2 -20.57 35.80 11.22
CA ILE A 2 -21.65 35.37 10.33
C ILE A 2 -21.90 33.90 10.67
N GLN A 3 -22.94 33.67 11.46
CA GLN A 3 -23.55 32.35 11.67
C GLN A 3 -24.44 32.06 10.47
N THR A 4 -24.23 30.92 9.83
CA THR A 4 -25.28 30.26 9.04
C THR A 4 -25.36 28.81 9.52
N SER A 5 -26.49 28.50 10.14
CA SER A 5 -26.93 27.17 10.54
C SER A 5 -27.84 26.59 9.45
N ASN A 6 -28.09 25.28 9.55
CA ASN A 6 -29.17 24.48 8.93
C ASN A 6 -28.79 23.79 7.60
N ALA A 7 -29.20 22.56 7.30
CA ALA A 7 -30.06 21.60 7.98
C ALA A 7 -29.67 20.16 7.56
N ILE A 8 -29.89 19.22 8.47
CA ILE A 8 -29.85 17.77 8.25
C ILE A 8 -31.27 17.36 7.86
N GLU A 9 -31.47 16.82 6.66
CA GLU A 9 -32.70 16.16 6.27
C GLU A 9 -32.49 14.64 6.30
N LYS A 10 -33.16 14.01 7.27
CA LYS A 10 -33.58 12.60 7.24
C LYS A 10 -34.58 12.43 6.10
N GLU A 11 -34.62 11.26 5.47
CA GLU A 11 -35.87 10.53 5.21
C GLU A 11 -35.60 9.02 5.20
N VAL A 12 -36.44 8.30 5.94
CA VAL A 12 -36.54 6.84 6.06
C VAL A 12 -38.00 6.51 5.73
N SER A 13 -38.25 5.65 4.74
CA SER A 13 -39.45 4.80 4.55
C SER A 13 -39.45 4.26 3.11
N SER A 14 -39.95 3.09 2.75
CA SER A 14 -40.47 1.92 3.44
C SER A 14 -40.55 0.78 2.41
N SER A 15 -40.32 -0.45 2.89
CA SER A 15 -40.81 -1.76 2.42
C SER A 15 -41.51 -1.92 1.05
N THR A 16 -41.02 -2.87 0.25
CA THR A 16 -41.91 -3.75 -0.54
C THR A 16 -41.37 -5.18 -0.55
N LEU A 17 -42.20 -6.08 -0.04
CA LEU A 17 -42.04 -7.53 0.07
C LEU A 17 -42.29 -8.17 -1.31
N ALA A 18 -41.31 -8.87 -1.90
CA ALA A 18 -41.52 -9.65 -3.12
C ALA A 18 -40.78 -10.99 -3.09
N LYS A 19 -41.53 -12.02 -2.64
CA LYS A 19 -41.57 -13.43 -3.11
C LYS A 19 -40.33 -13.99 -3.82
N VAL A 20 -39.59 -14.84 -3.12
CA VAL A 20 -38.53 -15.72 -3.67
C VAL A 20 -39.16 -16.82 -4.54
N PRO A 21 -38.58 -17.12 -5.71
CA PRO A 21 -38.48 -18.50 -6.18
C PRO A 21 -37.00 -18.90 -6.32
N ALA A 22 -36.66 -20.02 -5.68
CA ALA A 22 -35.38 -20.66 -5.82
C ALA A 22 -35.27 -21.29 -7.22
N THR A 23 -34.26 -20.86 -7.99
CA THR A 23 -33.76 -21.64 -9.13
C THR A 23 -32.24 -21.50 -9.16
N LEU A 24 -31.57 -22.63 -8.95
CA LEU A 24 -30.13 -22.79 -9.06
C LEU A 24 -29.66 -22.39 -10.47
N ALA A 25 -28.73 -21.44 -10.54
CA ALA A 25 -27.79 -21.33 -11.63
C ALA A 25 -26.42 -21.00 -11.04
N ASP A 26 -25.55 -21.99 -11.12
CA ASP A 26 -24.14 -21.97 -10.77
C ASP A 26 -23.43 -20.91 -11.63
N ALA A 27 -22.99 -19.84 -10.99
CA ALA A 27 -21.99 -18.93 -11.55
C ALA A 27 -21.13 -18.49 -10.37
N SER A 28 -20.15 -19.34 -10.05
CA SER A 28 -19.02 -19.02 -9.19
C SER A 28 -18.37 -17.72 -9.69
N VAL A 29 -18.76 -16.59 -9.09
CA VAL A 29 -17.99 -15.36 -9.17
C VAL A 29 -16.74 -15.64 -8.36
N SER A 30 -15.65 -15.95 -9.09
CA SER A 30 -14.30 -15.97 -8.54
C SER A 30 -14.13 -14.73 -7.65
N PRO A 31 -13.78 -14.90 -6.37
CA PRO A 31 -13.42 -13.76 -5.55
C PRO A 31 -12.20 -13.12 -6.22
N ASN A 32 -12.26 -11.80 -6.43
CA ASN A 32 -11.15 -10.99 -6.90
C ASN A 32 -9.89 -11.39 -6.12
N HIS A 33 -9.01 -12.17 -6.76
CA HIS A 33 -7.66 -12.38 -6.29
C HIS A 33 -6.96 -11.06 -6.59
N GLN A 34 -7.11 -10.09 -5.68
CA GLN A 34 -6.06 -9.08 -5.57
C GLN A 34 -4.79 -9.90 -5.35
N PRO A 35 -3.76 -9.79 -6.21
CA PRO A 35 -2.47 -10.24 -5.75
C PRO A 35 -2.17 -9.30 -4.59
N ASP A 36 -2.43 -9.78 -3.37
CA ASP A 36 -1.73 -9.28 -2.21
C ASP A 36 -0.27 -9.47 -2.61
N CYS A 37 0.35 -8.37 -3.04
CA CYS A 37 1.78 -8.32 -3.27
C CYS A 37 2.42 -8.37 -1.88
N GLU A 38 2.21 -9.47 -1.15
CA GLU A 38 2.99 -9.85 -0.01
C GLU A 38 4.41 -10.03 -0.54
N ASN A 39 5.20 -8.99 -0.36
CA ASN A 39 6.62 -9.04 -0.57
C ASN A 39 7.14 -9.98 0.52
N ASP A 40 7.29 -11.27 0.18
CA ASP A 40 7.74 -12.32 1.08
C ASP A 40 9.02 -11.85 1.78
N HIS A 41 8.93 -11.50 3.06
CA HIS A 41 10.02 -10.86 3.81
C HIS A 41 11.33 -11.67 3.76
N SER A 42 11.21 -12.99 3.62
CA SER A 42 12.33 -13.92 3.44
C SER A 42 13.12 -13.71 2.15
N THR A 43 12.50 -13.19 1.09
CA THR A 43 13.17 -12.92 -0.20
C THR A 43 14.07 -11.69 -0.12
N LEU A 44 13.66 -10.65 0.61
CA LEU A 44 14.43 -9.41 0.80
C LEU A 44 15.75 -9.64 1.56
N LEU A 45 15.75 -10.57 2.52
CA LEU A 45 16.91 -10.86 3.36
C LEU A 45 18.08 -11.52 2.60
N ASN A 46 17.80 -12.19 1.48
CA ASN A 46 18.80 -12.87 0.66
C ASN A 46 19.08 -12.17 -0.67
N ALA A 47 18.64 -10.92 -0.82
CA ALA A 47 18.76 -10.16 -2.06
C ALA A 47 20.16 -9.56 -2.21
N ASP A 48 20.71 -9.61 -3.42
CA ASP A 48 21.93 -8.87 -3.76
C ASP A 48 21.62 -7.36 -3.87
N ALA A 49 20.43 -7.03 -4.37
CA ALA A 49 19.92 -5.67 -4.44
C ALA A 49 18.40 -5.61 -4.25
N ILE A 50 17.92 -4.46 -3.77
CA ILE A 50 16.50 -4.12 -3.74
C ILE A 50 16.22 -2.92 -4.64
N MET A 51 15.08 -2.96 -5.33
CA MET A 51 14.59 -1.87 -6.15
C MET A 51 13.44 -1.18 -5.42
N VAL A 52 13.64 0.09 -5.06
CA VAL A 52 12.68 0.90 -4.30
C VAL A 52 12.04 1.92 -5.24
N CYS A 53 10.71 1.93 -5.31
CA CYS A 53 9.96 2.95 -6.01
C CYS A 53 9.48 4.01 -5.01
N LEU A 54 9.87 5.26 -5.21
CA LEU A 54 9.51 6.40 -4.37
C LEU A 54 8.26 7.12 -4.91
N GLU A 55 7.62 7.93 -4.07
CA GLU A 55 6.38 8.66 -4.40
C GLU A 55 6.46 9.45 -5.72
N GLY A 56 7.60 10.11 -5.97
CA GLY A 56 7.88 10.84 -7.21
C GLY A 56 8.13 9.99 -8.46
N ARG A 57 7.78 8.69 -8.46
CA ARG A 57 8.07 7.71 -9.53
C ARG A 57 9.57 7.57 -9.84
N ARG A 58 10.41 7.88 -8.86
CA ARG A 58 11.85 7.64 -8.92
C ARG A 58 12.13 6.22 -8.43
N PHE A 59 12.96 5.50 -9.18
CA PHE A 59 13.46 4.19 -8.78
C PHE A 59 14.86 4.34 -8.21
N VAL A 60 15.11 3.70 -7.07
CA VAL A 60 16.41 3.64 -6.40
C VAL A 60 16.78 2.18 -6.29
N VAL A 61 17.97 1.82 -6.76
CA VAL A 61 18.53 0.48 -6.54
C VAL A 61 19.49 0.58 -5.38
N VAL A 62 19.25 -0.22 -4.35
CA VAL A 62 20.09 -0.31 -3.16
C VAL A 62 20.78 -1.67 -3.22
N ARG A 63 22.11 -1.66 -3.30
CA ARG A 63 22.92 -2.87 -3.24
C ARG A 63 23.36 -3.11 -1.79
N THR A 64 23.50 -4.37 -1.41
CA THR A 64 23.86 -4.71 -0.02
C THR A 64 25.32 -4.36 0.32
N ASP A 65 26.20 -4.41 -0.67
CA ASP A 65 27.64 -4.21 -0.54
C ASP A 65 28.09 -2.75 -0.71
N GLU A 66 27.15 -1.83 -0.99
CA GLU A 66 27.45 -0.43 -1.28
C GLU A 66 26.70 0.53 -0.35
N PRO A 67 27.33 1.66 0.04
CA PRO A 67 26.62 2.70 0.79
C PRO A 67 25.51 3.31 -0.06
N SER A 68 24.33 3.44 0.54
CA SER A 68 23.15 4.01 -0.10
C SER A 68 22.85 5.42 0.42
N GLU A 69 22.34 6.29 -0.45
CA GLU A 69 21.83 7.63 -0.09
C GLU A 69 20.37 7.60 0.40
N LEU A 70 19.82 6.40 0.60
CA LEU A 70 18.49 6.15 1.11
C LEU A 70 18.57 5.70 2.58
N HIS A 71 17.83 6.38 3.46
CA HIS A 71 17.78 6.05 4.88
C HIS A 71 16.33 6.13 5.38
N PHE A 72 16.01 5.41 6.45
CA PHE A 72 14.74 5.60 7.14
C PHE A 72 14.67 6.98 7.79
N ALA A 73 13.47 7.56 7.84
CA ALA A 73 13.26 8.89 8.43
C ALA A 73 13.10 8.85 9.96
N ASP A 74 12.91 7.67 10.57
CA ASP A 74 12.53 7.50 11.99
C ASP A 74 13.72 7.31 12.94
N GLU A 75 14.92 7.78 12.56
CA GLU A 75 16.19 7.67 13.32
C GLU A 75 16.55 6.25 13.79
N THR A 76 15.80 5.25 13.34
CA THR A 76 15.97 3.86 13.74
C THR A 76 16.96 3.25 12.77
N GLU A 77 18.05 2.70 13.31
CA GLU A 77 19.01 1.96 12.50
C GLU A 77 18.41 0.61 12.12
N ARG A 78 17.64 0.62 11.03
CA ARG A 78 17.02 -0.57 10.41
C ARG A 78 17.71 -0.86 9.09
N ASP A 79 17.75 -2.15 8.74
CA ASP A 79 18.24 -2.57 7.44
C ASP A 79 17.27 -2.08 6.34
N LEU A 80 17.80 -1.52 5.25
CA LEU A 80 16.99 -1.12 4.09
C LEU A 80 16.24 -2.31 3.47
N ARG A 81 16.66 -3.55 3.75
CA ARG A 81 15.93 -4.77 3.39
C ARG A 81 14.58 -4.90 4.09
N GLU A 82 14.37 -4.19 5.20
CA GLU A 82 13.09 -4.17 5.91
C GLU A 82 12.10 -3.14 5.34
N LEU A 83 12.48 -2.37 4.31
CA LEU A 83 11.62 -1.36 3.70
C LEU A 83 10.27 -1.96 3.30
N ARG A 84 9.20 -1.26 3.67
CA ARG A 84 7.83 -1.56 3.27
C ARG A 84 7.23 -0.38 2.52
N ARG A 85 6.22 -0.69 1.71
CA ARG A 85 5.37 0.35 1.12
C ARG A 85 4.74 1.17 2.25
N GLY A 86 4.78 2.49 2.10
CA GLY A 86 4.28 3.45 3.08
C GLY A 86 5.36 4.00 4.02
N ASP A 87 6.54 3.39 4.07
CA ASP A 87 7.61 3.86 4.93
C ASP A 87 8.09 5.25 4.52
N ALA A 88 8.34 6.09 5.53
CA ALA A 88 8.95 7.40 5.37
C ALA A 88 10.48 7.24 5.31
N VAL A 89 11.07 7.76 4.24
CA VAL A 89 12.50 7.65 3.96
C VAL A 89 13.08 9.00 3.54
N ILE A 90 14.38 9.16 3.73
CA ILE A 90 15.15 10.30 3.25
C ILE A 90 16.02 9.81 2.10
N TYR A 91 15.85 10.42 0.93
CA TYR A 91 16.68 10.15 -0.25
C TYR A 91 17.41 11.43 -0.66
N ARG A 92 18.75 11.41 -0.64
CA ARG A 92 19.59 12.60 -0.93
C ARG A 92 19.19 13.84 -0.12
N GLY A 93 18.91 13.63 1.17
CA GLY A 93 18.47 14.69 2.09
C GLY A 93 17.03 15.19 1.87
N LYS A 94 16.23 14.54 1.01
CA LYS A 94 14.83 14.90 0.79
C LYS A 94 13.89 13.84 1.37
N PRO A 95 12.93 14.22 2.24
CA PRO A 95 11.92 13.30 2.74
C PRO A 95 10.98 12.88 1.61
N THR A 96 10.60 11.61 1.60
CA THR A 96 9.70 11.00 0.63
C THR A 96 9.10 9.72 1.22
N THR A 97 8.13 9.12 0.52
CA THR A 97 7.52 7.85 0.92
C THR A 97 7.79 6.75 -0.10
N VAL A 98 7.92 5.52 0.39
CA VAL A 98 8.06 4.30 -0.41
C VAL A 98 6.71 3.90 -1.00
N ARG A 99 6.62 3.73 -2.31
CA ARG A 99 5.43 3.26 -3.02
C ARG A 99 5.44 1.76 -3.28
N ALA A 100 6.60 1.19 -3.57
CA ALA A 100 6.77 -0.23 -3.80
C ALA A 100 8.24 -0.62 -3.55
N VAL A 101 8.45 -1.89 -3.25
CA VAL A 101 9.76 -2.50 -3.09
C VAL A 101 9.75 -3.78 -3.91
N GLY A 102 10.80 -4.01 -4.69
CA GLY A 102 11.04 -5.24 -5.42
C GLY A 102 12.42 -5.77 -5.08
N VAL A 103 12.60 -7.08 -5.24
CA VAL A 103 13.84 -7.78 -4.93
C VAL A 103 14.53 -8.18 -6.22
N TYR A 104 15.86 -8.04 -6.26
CA TYR A 104 16.70 -8.54 -7.34
C TYR A 104 17.74 -9.51 -6.75
N PHE A 105 17.79 -10.72 -7.33
CA PHE A 105 18.73 -11.79 -7.00
C PHE A 105 19.77 -11.94 -8.11
#